data_AF-A0A7M3MIB9-F1
#
_entry.id   AF-A0A7M3MIB9-F1
#
_cell.length_a   1.000
_cell.length_b   1.000
_cell.length_c   1.000
_cell.angle_alpha   90.00
_cell.angle_beta   90.00
_cell.angle_gamma   90.00
#
_symmetry.space_group_name_H-M   'P 1'
#
loop_
_entity.id
_entity.type
_entity.pdbx_description
1 polymer ?
#
loop_
_entity_poly.entity_id
_entity_poly.type
_entity_poly.pdbx_seq_one_letter_code
_entity_poly.pdbx_strand_id
1 'polypeptide(L)'
;MAFEMFHFRHDKTACLNSGLALVLLLLLAIHLFDVRGLVPALFVVVIILMIKPTLLKPFAALWLGLSEFLGTIMSKVILSIVFFSMVTPVALVRAAMGKDPMQKKVWKKGSNSVFRTVSKTLGPEDLDKMF
;
A
#
# COMPACT_ATOMS: atom_id res chain seq x y z
N MET A 1 -3.74 1.40 -16.96
CA MET A 1 -2.53 2.20 -17.27
C MET A 1 -2.76 3.17 -18.44
N ALA A 2 -3.21 2.73 -19.63
CA ALA A 2 -3.55 3.64 -20.74
C ALA A 2 -4.87 4.44 -20.57
N PHE A 3 -5.80 3.93 -19.76
CA PHE A 3 -7.12 4.52 -19.53
C PHE A 3 -7.08 5.76 -18.61
N GLU A 4 -6.27 5.75 -17.55
CA GLU A 4 -6.07 6.88 -16.61
C GLU A 4 -5.35 8.07 -17.27
N MET A 5 -4.39 7.80 -18.17
CA MET A 5 -3.66 8.87 -18.88
C MET A 5 -4.56 9.65 -19.87
N PHE A 6 -5.68 9.07 -20.30
CA PHE A 6 -6.64 9.70 -21.22
C PHE A 6 -7.56 10.73 -20.50
N HIS A 7 -7.94 10.49 -19.23
CA HIS A 7 -8.74 11.43 -18.45
C HIS A 7 -7.96 12.71 -18.08
N PHE A 8 -6.63 12.62 -18.01
CA PHE A 8 -5.73 13.77 -17.80
C PHE A 8 -5.74 14.81 -18.92
N ARG A 9 -6.44 14.55 -20.04
CA ARG A 9 -6.45 15.45 -21.19
C ARG A 9 -7.29 16.73 -20.97
N HIS A 10 -8.17 16.79 -19.96
CA HIS A 10 -9.10 17.91 -19.79
C HIS A 10 -9.21 18.54 -18.39
N ASP A 11 -8.62 17.98 -17.33
CA ASP A 11 -8.70 18.63 -16.02
C ASP A 11 -7.63 19.71 -15.84
N LYS A 12 -7.99 20.96 -16.18
CA LYS A 12 -7.14 22.14 -15.96
C LYS A 12 -6.78 22.32 -14.48
N THR A 13 -7.66 21.88 -13.58
CA THR A 13 -7.50 21.98 -12.13
C THR A 13 -6.36 21.10 -11.64
N ALA A 14 -6.25 19.88 -12.15
CA ALA A 14 -5.15 18.96 -11.80
C ALA A 14 -3.77 19.51 -12.19
N CYS A 15 -3.66 20.11 -13.39
CA CYS A 15 -2.42 20.75 -13.83
C CYS A 15 -2.08 21.99 -12.98
N LEU A 16 -3.10 22.79 -12.63
CA LEU A 16 -2.94 23.96 -11.78
C LEU A 16 -2.50 23.58 -10.36
N ASN A 17 -3.16 22.60 -9.73
CA ASN A 17 -2.84 22.13 -8.39
C ASN A 17 -1.44 21.51 -8.32
N SER A 18 -1.06 20.71 -9.33
CA SER A 18 0.30 20.13 -9.39
C SER A 18 1.36 21.22 -9.58
N GLY A 19 1.07 22.25 -10.38
CA GLY A 19 1.97 23.38 -10.54
C GLY A 19 2.05 24.27 -9.30
N LEU A 20 0.95 24.46 -8.56
CA LEU A 20 0.97 25.10 -7.24
C LEU A 20 1.81 24.31 -6.23
N ALA A 21 1.71 22.98 -6.24
CA ALA A 21 2.56 22.11 -5.42
C ALA A 21 4.05 22.27 -5.78
N LEU A 22 4.38 22.38 -7.07
CA LEU A 22 5.74 22.66 -7.52
C LEU A 22 6.26 24.02 -7.02
N VAL A 23 5.42 25.07 -7.12
CA VAL A 23 5.73 26.41 -6.61
C VAL A 23 5.99 26.36 -5.10
N LEU A 24 5.15 25.66 -4.35
CA LEU A 24 5.31 25.47 -2.91
C LEU A 24 6.61 24.73 -2.57
N LEU A 25 6.92 23.65 -3.29
CA LEU A 25 8.15 22.86 -3.11
C LEU A 25 9.39 23.73 -3.36
N LEU A 26 9.37 24.53 -4.43
CA LEU A 26 10.47 25.42 -4.77
C LEU A 26 10.67 26.52 -3.72
N LEU A 27 9.58 27.09 -3.20
CA LEU A 27 9.63 28.08 -2.12
C LEU A 27 10.22 27.47 -0.84
N LEU A 28 9.75 26.29 -0.45
CA LEU A 28 10.26 25.56 0.71
C LEU A 28 11.75 25.21 0.55
N ALA A 29 12.18 24.84 -0.66
CA ALA A 29 13.60 24.60 -0.96
C ALA A 29 14.43 25.88 -0.86
N ILE A 30 13.97 27.01 -1.40
CA ILE A 30 14.66 28.30 -1.26
C ILE A 30 14.82 28.67 0.22
N HIS A 31 13.77 28.46 1.03
CA HIS A 31 13.79 28.81 2.44
C HIS A 31 14.68 27.89 3.29
N LEU A 32 14.68 26.58 3.04
CA LEU A 32 15.48 25.62 3.80
C LEU A 32 16.97 25.63 3.44
N PHE A 33 17.30 25.92 2.17
CA PHE A 33 18.67 25.81 1.65
C PHE A 33 19.32 27.17 1.34
N ASP A 34 18.63 28.31 1.57
CA ASP A 34 19.04 29.69 1.24
C ASP A 34 19.57 29.87 -0.20
N VAL A 35 19.06 29.04 -1.12
CA VAL A 35 19.46 29.05 -2.54
C VAL A 35 18.70 30.14 -3.32
N ARG A 36 19.03 31.40 -3.05
CA ARG A 36 18.41 32.57 -3.71
C ARG A 36 18.50 32.55 -5.24
N GLY A 37 19.44 31.80 -5.81
CA GLY A 37 19.57 31.58 -7.26
C GLY A 37 18.38 30.89 -7.91
N LEU A 38 17.48 30.25 -7.14
CA LEU A 38 16.27 29.59 -7.63
C LEU A 38 15.07 30.53 -7.79
N VAL A 39 15.15 31.77 -7.29
CA VAL A 39 14.06 32.76 -7.36
C VAL A 39 13.63 33.09 -8.81
N PRO A 40 14.53 33.25 -9.80
CA PRO A 40 14.11 33.46 -11.19
C PRO A 40 13.30 32.28 -11.74
N ALA A 41 13.68 31.04 -11.39
CA ALA A 41 12.96 29.85 -11.83
C ALA A 41 11.55 29.80 -11.23
N LEU A 42 11.37 30.21 -9.97
CA LEU A 42 10.06 30.34 -9.33
C LEU A 42 9.15 31.30 -10.10
N PHE A 43 9.68 32.47 -10.46
CA PHE A 43 8.92 33.49 -11.17
C PHE A 43 8.47 32.99 -12.55
N VAL A 44 9.35 32.29 -13.28
CA VAL A 44 9.04 31.67 -14.57
C VAL A 44 7.95 30.62 -14.43
N VAL A 45 8.04 29.73 -13.44
CA VAL A 45 7.01 28.69 -13.20
C VAL A 45 5.65 29.31 -12.90
N VAL A 46 5.60 30.37 -12.07
CA VAL A 46 4.36 31.08 -11.75
C VAL A 46 3.75 31.74 -12.98
N ILE A 47 4.56 32.42 -13.81
CA ILE A 47 4.09 33.04 -15.06
C ILE A 47 3.49 31.98 -16.00
N ILE A 48 4.17 30.84 -16.16
CA ILE A 48 3.68 29.72 -16.99
C ILE A 48 2.35 29.20 -16.44
N LEU A 49 2.23 29.07 -15.11
CA LEU A 49 1.01 28.62 -14.44
C LEU A 49 -0.18 29.55 -14.72
N MET A 50 0.04 30.86 -14.71
CA MET A 50 -1.01 31.86 -14.95
C MET A 50 -1.42 31.94 -16.43
N ILE A 51 -0.48 31.84 -17.37
CA ILE A 51 -0.77 31.95 -18.80
C ILE A 51 -1.40 30.66 -19.33
N LYS A 52 -0.76 29.52 -19.07
CA LYS A 52 -1.20 28.23 -19.62
C LYS A 52 -0.71 27.08 -18.75
N PRO A 53 -1.50 26.65 -17.73
CA PRO A 53 -1.11 25.58 -16.82
C PRO A 53 -0.92 24.22 -17.55
N THR A 54 -1.49 24.07 -18.74
CA THR A 54 -1.31 22.87 -19.59
C THR A 54 0.14 22.64 -20.03
N LEU A 55 1.01 23.65 -19.98
CA LEU A 55 2.43 23.46 -20.30
C LEU A 55 3.16 22.64 -19.24
N LEU A 56 2.67 22.63 -18.00
CA LEU A 56 3.17 21.83 -16.88
C LEU A 56 2.54 20.42 -16.83
N LYS A 57 1.79 20.02 -17.86
CA LYS A 57 1.21 18.69 -17.97
C LYS A 57 2.21 17.52 -17.83
N PRO A 58 3.42 17.54 -18.44
CA PRO A 58 4.37 16.44 -18.26
C PRO A 58 4.82 16.31 -16.81
N PHE A 59 5.01 17.45 -16.12
CA PHE A 59 5.32 17.45 -14.69
C PHE A 59 4.13 16.91 -13.86
N ALA A 60 2.91 17.37 -14.13
CA ALA A 60 1.72 16.92 -13.42
C ALA A 60 1.47 15.42 -13.60
N ALA A 61 1.69 14.89 -14.81
CA ALA A 61 1.59 13.45 -15.09
C ALA A 61 2.64 12.66 -14.32
N LEU A 62 3.89 13.14 -14.25
CA LEU A 62 4.95 12.50 -13.48
C LEU A 62 4.69 12.56 -11.96
N TRP A 63 4.25 13.71 -11.46
CA TRP A 63 3.93 13.94 -10.06
C TRP A 63 2.79 13.03 -9.57
N LEU A 64 1.71 12.95 -10.34
CA LEU A 64 0.55 12.13 -9.98
C LEU A 64 0.82 10.65 -10.21
N GLY A 65 1.50 10.27 -11.29
CA GLY A 65 1.94 8.90 -11.50
C GLY A 65 2.87 8.40 -10.39
N LEU A 66 3.77 9.27 -9.91
CA LEU A 66 4.61 8.96 -8.75
C LEU A 66 3.76 8.75 -7.49
N SER A 67 2.78 9.63 -7.26
CA SER A 67 1.87 9.53 -6.09
C SER A 67 1.05 8.24 -6.11
N GLU A 68 0.54 7.84 -7.28
CA GLU A 68 -0.22 6.60 -7.47
C GLU A 68 0.65 5.35 -7.27
N PHE A 69 1.88 5.38 -7.79
CA PHE A 69 2.85 4.32 -7.58
C PHE A 69 3.21 4.18 -6.09
N LEU A 70 3.45 5.31 -5.42
CA LEU A 70 3.72 5.34 -3.99
C LEU A 70 2.52 4.84 -3.17
N GLY A 71 1.29 5.19 -3.58
CA GLY A 71 0.06 4.69 -2.97
C GLY A 71 -0.08 3.17 -3.09
N THR A 72 0.28 2.60 -4.24
CA THR A 72 0.27 1.14 -4.46
C THR A 72 1.26 0.43 -3.53
N ILE A 73 2.46 1.01 -3.34
CA ILE A 73 3.46 0.48 -2.41
C ILE A 73 2.97 0.64 -0.97
N MET A 74 2.46 1.82 -0.61
CA MET A 74 2.00 2.13 0.75
C MET A 74 0.88 1.20 1.20
N SER A 75 -0.07 0.85 0.33
CA SER A 75 -1.12 -0.12 0.68
C SER A 75 -0.53 -1.46 1.16
N LYS A 76 0.49 -1.98 0.46
CA LYS A 76 1.19 -3.22 0.86
C LYS A 76 1.99 -3.04 2.15
N VAL A 77 2.64 -1.89 2.31
CA VAL A 77 3.42 -1.55 3.51
C VAL A 77 2.52 -1.50 4.73
N ILE A 78 1.40 -0.77 4.65
CA ILE A 78 0.42 -0.65 5.75
C ILE A 78 -0.12 -2.03 6.13
N LEU A 79 -0.54 -2.83 5.15
CA LEU A 79 -1.04 -4.18 5.41
C LEU A 79 0.01 -5.05 6.09
N SER A 80 1.27 -4.97 5.64
CA SER A 80 2.39 -5.71 6.24
C SER A 80 2.61 -5.25 7.69
N ILE A 81 2.65 -3.94 7.94
CA ILE A 81 2.81 -3.39 9.29
C ILE A 81 1.69 -3.87 10.21
N VAL A 82 0.43 -3.81 9.77
CA VAL A 82 -0.72 -4.29 10.55
C VAL A 82 -0.62 -5.79 10.83
N PHE A 83 -0.24 -6.59 9.83
CA PHE A 83 -0.03 -8.03 10.03
C PHE A 83 1.08 -8.33 11.04
N PHE A 84 2.21 -7.64 10.94
CA PHE A 84 3.33 -7.84 11.87
C PHE A 84 3.10 -7.25 13.25
N SER A 85 2.31 -6.17 13.38
CA SER A 85 2.05 -5.52 14.66
C SER A 85 0.88 -6.14 15.43
N MET A 86 -0.14 -6.69 14.76
CA MET A 86 -1.29 -7.32 15.42
C MET A 86 -1.28 -8.83 15.32
N VAL A 87 -1.24 -9.38 14.10
CA VAL A 87 -1.43 -10.83 13.89
C VAL A 87 -0.24 -11.62 14.40
N THR A 88 0.96 -11.15 14.10
CA THR A 88 2.21 -11.83 14.47
C THR A 88 2.40 -11.96 15.99
N PRO A 89 2.23 -10.92 16.83
CA PRO A 89 2.35 -11.10 18.28
C PRO A 89 1.26 -12.02 18.84
N VAL A 90 0.03 -11.97 18.32
CA VAL A 90 -1.03 -12.92 18.72
C VAL A 90 -0.61 -14.36 18.41
N ALA A 91 -0.05 -14.60 17.22
CA ALA A 91 0.48 -15.91 16.84
C ALA A 91 1.65 -16.35 17.73
N LEU A 92 2.54 -15.41 18.08
CA LEU A 92 3.70 -15.68 18.94
C LEU A 92 3.27 -16.00 20.38
N VAL A 93 2.33 -15.25 20.94
CA VAL A 93 1.72 -15.55 22.26
C VAL A 93 1.06 -16.92 22.23
N ARG A 94 0.27 -17.23 21.19
CA ARG A 94 -0.36 -18.56 21.05
C ARG A 94 0.68 -19.67 20.95
N ALA A 95 1.79 -19.44 20.24
CA ALA A 95 2.88 -20.39 20.12
C ALA A 95 3.61 -20.59 21.45
N ALA A 96 3.85 -19.51 22.22
CA ALA A 96 4.45 -19.57 23.55
C ALA A 96 3.57 -20.32 24.56
N MET A 97 2.24 -20.20 24.45
CA MET A 97 1.29 -21.01 25.24
C MET A 97 1.29 -22.51 24.87
N GLY A 98 2.11 -22.95 23.92
CA GLY A 98 2.23 -24.37 23.54
C GLY A 98 1.03 -24.91 22.74
N LYS A 99 0.09 -24.05 22.33
CA LYS A 99 -1.10 -24.45 21.57
C LYS A 99 -0.71 -24.75 20.12
N ASP A 100 -0.57 -26.03 19.80
CA ASP A 100 -0.36 -26.54 18.43
C ASP A 100 -1.62 -27.23 17.89
N PRO A 101 -2.68 -26.48 17.52
CA PRO A 101 -3.94 -27.08 17.07
C PRO A 101 -3.83 -27.90 15.78
N MET A 102 -2.78 -27.66 14.99
CA MET A 102 -2.52 -28.38 13.75
C MET A 102 -1.49 -29.51 13.92
N GLN A 103 -1.04 -29.80 15.15
CA GLN A 103 0.00 -30.79 15.46
C GLN A 103 1.20 -30.71 14.50
N LYS A 104 1.58 -29.49 14.10
CA LYS A 104 2.63 -29.23 13.10
C LYS A 104 3.98 -29.80 13.51
N LYS A 105 4.22 -29.95 14.82
CA LYS A 105 5.45 -30.57 15.35
C LYS A 105 5.53 -32.09 15.09
N VAL A 106 4.39 -32.77 15.01
CA VAL A 106 4.29 -34.25 14.87
C VAL A 106 4.10 -34.65 13.41
N TRP A 107 3.46 -33.79 12.62
CA TRP A 107 3.19 -34.03 11.20
C TRP A 107 4.46 -34.43 10.41
N LYS A 108 4.41 -35.58 9.74
CA LYS A 108 5.48 -36.18 8.91
C LYS A 108 6.80 -36.54 9.62
N LYS A 109 6.88 -36.46 10.95
CA LYS A 109 8.09 -36.87 11.70
C LYS A 109 8.10 -38.32 12.18
N GLY A 110 7.02 -39.07 11.97
CA GLY A 110 6.94 -40.50 12.31
C GLY A 110 5.82 -41.22 11.57
N SER A 111 5.66 -42.52 11.84
CA SER A 111 4.63 -43.37 11.21
C SER A 111 3.24 -43.28 11.85
N ASN A 112 3.10 -42.52 12.95
CA ASN A 112 1.82 -42.36 13.65
C ASN A 112 0.90 -41.36 12.94
N SER A 113 -0.38 -41.69 12.87
CA SER A 113 -1.42 -40.80 12.32
C SER A 113 -1.68 -39.63 13.27
N VAL A 114 -1.84 -38.43 12.71
CA VAL A 114 -2.33 -37.24 13.45
C VAL A 114 -3.86 -37.20 13.55
N PHE A 115 -4.54 -38.04 12.77
CA PHE A 115 -5.99 -38.16 12.84
C PHE A 115 -6.39 -38.86 14.13
N ARG A 116 -7.48 -38.38 14.75
CA ARG A 116 -8.05 -39.01 15.92
C ARG A 116 -8.68 -40.33 15.49
N THR A 117 -8.16 -41.45 15.98
CA THR A 117 -8.79 -42.76 15.76
C THR A 117 -10.05 -42.86 16.61
N VAL A 118 -11.21 -43.00 15.96
CA VAL A 118 -12.48 -43.23 16.65
C VAL A 118 -12.66 -44.73 16.81
N SER A 119 -12.67 -45.22 18.06
CA SER A 119 -12.83 -46.64 18.40
C SER A 119 -14.30 -47.06 18.59
N LYS A 120 -15.25 -46.13 18.40
CA LYS A 120 -16.69 -46.41 18.46
C LYS A 120 -17.15 -47.06 17.15
N THR A 121 -18.04 -48.05 17.25
CA THR A 121 -18.78 -48.58 16.09
C THR A 121 -19.74 -47.51 15.58
N LEU A 122 -19.49 -47.01 14.36
CA LEU A 122 -20.32 -46.01 13.69
C LEU A 122 -21.70 -46.59 13.37
N GLY A 123 -22.74 -45.94 13.89
CA GLY A 123 -24.14 -46.30 13.64
C GLY A 123 -24.83 -45.35 12.65
N PRO A 124 -26.03 -45.70 12.15
CA PRO A 124 -26.82 -44.82 11.28
C PRO A 124 -27.06 -43.44 11.90
N GLU A 125 -27.25 -43.36 13.22
CA GLU A 125 -27.46 -42.10 13.95
C GLU A 125 -26.25 -41.15 13.95
N ASP A 126 -25.04 -41.64 13.68
CA ASP A 126 -23.85 -40.79 13.57
C ASP A 126 -23.72 -40.16 12.17
N LEU A 127 -24.43 -40.68 11.16
CA LEU A 127 -24.46 -40.12 9.80
C LEU A 127 -25.30 -38.84 9.72
N ASP A 128 -26.35 -38.74 10.54
CA ASP A 128 -27.24 -37.57 10.58
C ASP A 128 -26.55 -36.31 11.16
N LYS A 129 -25.42 -36.47 11.85
CA LYS A 129 -24.65 -35.36 12.45
C LYS A 129 -23.43 -34.95 11.62
N MET A 130 -23.24 -35.54 10.44
CA MET A 130 -22.03 -35.34 9.63
C MET A 130 -22.13 -34.16 8.64
N PHE A 131 -23.33 -33.65 8.40
CA PHE A 131 -23.63 -32.50 7.54
C PHE A 131 -24.21 -31.33 8.35
#